data_AF-A0A359FV56-F1
#
_entry.id   AF-A0A359FV56-F1
#
_cell.length_a   1.000
_cell.length_b   1.000
_cell.length_c   1.000
_cell.angle_alpha   90.00
_cell.angle_beta   90.00
_cell.angle_gamma   90.00
#
_symmetry.space_group_name_H-M   'P 1'
#
loop_
_entity.id
_entity.type
_entity.pdbx_description
1 polymer ?
#
loop_
_entity_poly.entity_id
_entity_poly.type
_entity_poly.pdbx_seq_one_letter_code
_entity_poly.pdbx_strand_id
1 'polypeptide(L)' 'AKYMAKYERQGHFFTYLMFFMGSMIGMVFSDNLIIMFMFWEITSVASFFLIGFDHHREKSRQAALQA' A
#
# COMPACT_ATOMS: atom_id res chain seq x y z
N ALA A 1 -20.89 12.01 -3.15
CA ALA A 1 -20.26 11.60 -1.87
C ALA A 1 -20.94 10.36 -1.24
N LYS A 2 -21.26 9.30 -2.02
CA LYS A 2 -22.09 8.17 -1.54
C LYS A 2 -21.51 6.79 -1.88
N TYR A 3 -20.18 6.69 -2.02
CA TYR A 3 -19.48 5.44 -2.33
C TYR A 3 -18.69 4.87 -1.14
N MET A 4 -18.59 5.62 -0.03
CA MET A 4 -17.72 5.31 1.13
C MET A 4 -18.48 4.86 2.39
N ALA A 5 -19.80 4.65 2.31
CA ALA A 5 -20.62 4.42 3.51
C ALA A 5 -20.68 2.96 4.02
N LYS A 6 -19.84 2.04 3.52
CA LYS A 6 -20.01 0.60 3.83
C LYS A 6 -18.74 -0.22 4.07
N TYR A 7 -17.58 0.40 4.31
CA TYR A 7 -16.34 -0.35 4.52
C TYR A 7 -15.57 0.14 5.74
N GLU A 8 -15.96 -0.39 6.89
CA GLU A 8 -15.43 -0.17 8.25
C GLU A 8 -13.93 -0.53 8.43
N ARG A 9 -13.23 -0.93 7.36
CA ARG A 9 -11.84 -1.46 7.41
C ARG A 9 -10.93 -1.01 6.26
N GLN A 10 -11.20 0.14 5.64
CA GLN A 10 -10.32 0.71 4.60
C GLN A 10 -9.19 1.62 5.13
N GLY A 11 -9.18 1.94 6.43
CA GLY A 11 -8.16 2.84 7.00
C GLY A 11 -6.73 2.35 6.77
N HIS A 12 -6.47 1.05 6.92
CA HIS A 12 -5.12 0.49 6.81
C HIS A 12 -4.59 0.55 5.36
N PHE A 13 -5.42 0.27 4.36
CA PHE A 13 -5.04 0.41 2.94
C PHE A 13 -4.68 1.86 2.62
N PHE A 14 -5.48 2.81 3.11
CA PHE A 14 -5.22 4.23 2.89
C PHE A 14 -3.95 4.70 3.60
N THR A 15 -3.64 4.17 4.80
CA THR A 15 -2.39 4.42 5.51
C THR A 15 -1.17 3.92 4.73
N TYR A 16 -1.22 2.69 4.18
CA TYR A 16 -0.12 2.17 3.35
C TYR A 16 0.03 2.95 2.04
N LEU A 17 -1.07 3.39 1.43
CA LEU A 17 -1.05 4.21 0.22
C LEU A 17 -0.46 5.61 0.48
N MET A 18 -0.82 6.24 1.61
CA MET A 18 -0.20 7.48 2.05
C MET A 18 1.30 7.31 2.35
N PHE A 19 1.69 6.19 2.95
CA PHE A 19 3.09 5.86 3.22
C PHE A 19 3.88 5.69 1.91
N PHE A 20 3.30 5.02 0.93
CA PHE A 20 3.88 4.87 -0.42
C PHE A 20 4.08 6.22 -1.10
N MET A 21 3.06 7.09 -1.08
CA MET A 21 3.16 8.45 -1.62
C MET A 21 4.25 9.27 -0.90
N GLY A 22 4.36 9.15 0.43
CA GLY A 22 5.41 9.80 1.21
C GLY A 22 6.82 9.33 0.83
N SER A 23 7.00 8.02 0.61
CA SER A 23 8.28 7.45 0.17
C SER A 23 8.73 7.99 -1.20
N MET A 24 7.79 8.16 -2.14
CA MET A 24 8.07 8.76 -3.45
C MET A 24 8.48 10.23 -3.36
N ILE A 25 7.84 11.00 -2.48
CA ILE A 25 8.23 12.40 -2.24
C ILE A 25 9.64 12.46 -1.62
N GLY A 26 9.93 11.60 -0.63
CA GLY A 26 11.25 11.50 -0.01
C GLY A 26 12.35 11.09 -0.99
N MET A 27 12.05 10.19 -1.93
CA MET A 27 12.95 9.79 -3.00
C MET A 27 13.33 10.97 -3.91
N VAL A 28 12.36 11.79 -4.32
CA VAL A 28 12.59 12.95 -5.22
C VAL A 28 13.43 14.05 -4.56
N PHE A 29 13.31 14.21 -3.24
CA PHE A 29 14.09 15.19 -2.46
C PHE A 29 15.50 14.71 -2.10
N SER A 30 15.89 13.50 -2.49
CA SER A 30 17.18 12.93 -2.13
C SER A 30 18.31 13.39 -3.06
N ASP A 31 19.17 14.30 -2.59
CA ASP A 31 20.40 14.74 -3.27
C ASP A 31 21.57 13.75 -3.17
N ASN A 32 21.47 12.68 -2.37
CA ASN A 32 22.54 11.70 -2.17
C ASN A 32 22.14 10.30 -2.69
N LEU A 33 23.05 9.65 -3.42
CA LEU A 33 22.85 8.28 -3.93
C LEU A 33 22.51 7.26 -2.84
N ILE A 34 23.11 7.40 -1.64
CA ILE A 34 22.84 6.52 -0.49
C ILE A 34 21.40 6.72 0.01
N ILE A 35 20.94 7.96 0.11
CA ILE A 35 19.58 8.30 0.58
C ILE A 35 18.56 7.87 -0.47
N MET A 36 18.88 8.01 -1.76
CA MET A 36 18.04 7.55 -2.87
C MET A 36 17.88 6.03 -2.82
N PHE A 37 18.97 5.29 -2.57
CA PHE A 37 18.93 3.83 -2.44
C PHE A 37 18.09 3.39 -1.23
N MET A 38 18.19 4.09 -0.09
CA MET A 38 17.36 3.82 1.08
C MET A 38 15.86 4.05 0.80
N PHE A 39 15.50 5.18 0.18
CA PHE A 39 14.11 5.44 -0.21
C PHE A 39 13.59 4.46 -1.27
N TRP A 40 14.47 3.98 -2.14
CA TRP A 40 14.14 2.96 -3.12
C TRP A 40 13.78 1.63 -2.47
N GLU A 41 14.52 1.20 -1.46
CA GLU A 41 14.20 0.03 -0.64
C GLU A 41 12.86 0.19 0.09
N ILE A 42 12.62 1.35 0.74
CA ILE A 42 11.37 1.63 1.45
C ILE A 42 10.17 1.60 0.49
N THR A 43 10.31 2.16 -0.70
CA THR A 43 9.26 2.14 -1.74
C THR A 43 8.95 0.72 -2.19
N SER A 44 9.97 -0.11 -2.40
CA SER A 44 9.80 -1.52 -2.78
C SER A 44 9.09 -2.32 -1.69
N VAL A 45 9.48 -2.12 -0.43
CA VAL A 45 8.81 -2.74 0.74
C VAL A 45 7.36 -2.27 0.86
N ALA A 46 7.10 -0.97 0.67
CA ALA A 46 5.74 -0.42 0.70
C ALA A 46 4.86 -0.99 -0.41
N SER A 47 5.40 -1.19 -1.62
CA SER A 47 4.72 -1.84 -2.75
C SER A 47 4.38 -3.30 -2.42
N PHE A 48 5.31 -4.04 -1.84
CA PHE A 48 5.08 -5.42 -1.39
C PHE A 48 3.96 -5.50 -0.32
N PHE A 49 3.96 -4.57 0.64
CA PHE A 49 2.91 -4.49 1.66
C PHE A 49 1.55 -4.14 1.05
N LEU A 50 1.51 -3.26 0.05
CA LEU A 50 0.29 -2.85 -0.64
C LEU A 50 -0.33 -4.03 -1.43
N ILE A 51 0.49 -4.81 -2.14
CA ILE A 51 0.07 -6.01 -2.88
C ILE A 51 -0.36 -7.12 -1.90
N GLY A 52 0.35 -7.31 -0.79
CA GLY A 52 0.01 -8.27 0.25
C GLY A 52 -1.30 -7.95 0.99
N PHE A 53 -1.67 -6.67 1.10
CA PHE A 53 -2.90 -6.24 1.76
C PHE A 53 -4.15 -6.49 0.90
N ASP A 54 -4.03 -6.38 -0.43
CA ASP A 54 -5.12 -6.68 -1.37
C ASP A 54 -5.55 -8.15 -1.30
N HIS A 55 -4.60 -9.05 -1.00
CA HIS A 55 -4.84 -10.48 -0.76
C HIS A 55 -5.75 -10.80 0.44
N HIS A 56 -5.95 -9.86 1.37
CA HIS A 56 -6.85 -10.04 2.51
C HIS A 56 -8.33 -9.80 2.13
N ARG A 57 -8.63 -9.25 0.95
CA ARG A 57 -10.01 -8.89 0.56
C ARG A 57 -10.69 -9.85 -0.42
N GLU A 58 -9.97 -10.76 -1.05
CA GLU A 58 -10.57 -11.73 -1.99
C GLU A 58 -10.83 -13.12 -1.38
N LYS A 59 -10.19 -13.47 -0.25
CA LYS A 59 -10.36 -14.78 0.41
C LYS A 59 -11.48 -14.88 1.45
N SER A 60 -12.45 -13.97 1.48
CA SER A 60 -13.59 -14.11 2.40
C SER A 60 -14.92 -14.47 1.72
N ARG A 61 -14.98 -14.61 0.38
CA ARG A 61 -16.19 -15.20 -0.24
C ARG A 61 -16.02 -16.00 -1.53
N GLN A 62 -14.95 -15.83 -2.29
CA GLN A 62 -14.79 -16.61 -3.54
C GLN A 62 -14.07 -17.95 -3.36
N ALA A 63 -13.18 -18.08 -2.36
CA ALA A 63 -12.56 -19.37 -2.03
C ALA A 63 -13.53 -20.40 -1.40
N ALA A 64 -14.74 -19.99 -0.99
CA ALA A 64 -15.78 -20.90 -0.52
C ALA A 64 -16.73 -21.36 -1.64
N LEU A 65 -16.66 -20.76 -2.83
CA LEU A 65 -17.53 -21.06 -3.98
C LEU A 65 -16.77 -21.58 -5.20
N GLN A 66 -15.44 -21.63 -5.14
CA GLN A 66 -14.58 -22.19 -6.19
C GLN A 66 -13.80 -23.40 -5.66
N ALA A 67 -14.49 -24.22 -4.85
CA ALA A 67 -14.15 -25.60 -4.51
C ALA A 67 -15.18 -26.52 -5.16
#